data_AF-A0AAW6M9I0-F1
#
_entry.id   AF-A0AAW6M9I0-F1
#
_cell.length_a   1.000
_cell.length_b   1.000
_cell.length_c   1.000
_cell.angle_alpha   90.00
_cell.angle_beta   90.00
_cell.angle_gamma   90.00
#
_symmetry.space_group_name_H-M   'P 1'
#
loop_
_entity.id
_entity.type
_entity.pdbx_description
1 polymer ?
#
loop_
_entity_poly.entity_id
_entity_poly.type
_entity_poly.pdbx_seq_one_letter_code
_entity_poly.pdbx_strand_id
1 'polypeptide(L)'
;MVLLNMGMGSSTFAQKIPLVYTVENTGIKNPAPVLPGIDELPVVKTLTDPFQWSDGSGRSTNFKDWSRWRAEIAREIEHYEIGEKPVVSKKDITADIVDDT
;
A
#
# COMPACT_ATOMS: atom_id res chain seq x y z
N MET A 1 -46.77 13.07 -21.21
CA MET A 1 -45.52 13.80 -20.96
C MET A 1 -44.48 12.78 -20.51
N VAL A 2 -43.63 12.31 -21.43
CA VAL A 2 -42.56 11.35 -21.10
C VAL A 2 -41.29 12.16 -20.89
N LEU A 3 -40.77 12.18 -19.65
CA LEU A 3 -39.49 12.78 -19.34
C LEU A 3 -38.39 11.73 -19.55
N LEU A 4 -37.60 11.93 -20.61
CA LEU A 4 -36.38 11.16 -20.89
C LEU A 4 -35.25 11.72 -20.00
N ASN A 5 -34.85 10.98 -18.96
CA ASN A 5 -33.65 11.32 -18.18
C ASN A 5 -32.41 11.03 -19.02
N MET A 6 -31.80 12.07 -19.59
CA MET A 6 -30.44 12.00 -20.15
C MET A 6 -29.45 11.78 -19.00
N GLY A 7 -28.96 10.54 -18.87
CA GLY A 7 -27.85 10.23 -17.99
C GLY A 7 -26.61 11.00 -18.45
N MET A 8 -26.17 11.98 -17.66
CA MET A 8 -24.86 12.62 -17.84
C MET A 8 -23.78 11.58 -17.54
N GLY A 9 -23.19 11.02 -18.59
CA GLY A 9 -22.00 10.18 -18.49
C GLY A 9 -20.89 10.98 -17.83
N SER A 10 -20.49 10.59 -16.63
CA SER A 10 -19.35 11.18 -15.94
C SER A 10 -18.08 10.62 -16.59
N SER A 11 -17.36 11.46 -17.35
CA SER A 11 -16.05 11.09 -17.90
C SER A 11 -15.08 10.82 -16.75
N THR A 12 -14.70 9.56 -16.54
CA THR A 12 -13.68 9.18 -15.56
C THR A 12 -12.30 9.44 -16.16
N PHE A 13 -11.60 10.49 -15.71
CA PHE A 13 -10.20 10.70 -16.04
C PHE A 13 -9.32 9.71 -15.26
N ALA A 14 -8.33 9.11 -15.94
CA ALA A 14 -7.34 8.27 -15.28
C ALA A 14 -6.52 9.09 -14.26
N GLN A 15 -6.19 8.49 -13.11
CA GLN A 15 -5.34 9.14 -12.11
C GLN A 15 -3.91 9.29 -12.63
N LYS A 16 -3.31 10.47 -12.43
CA LYS A 16 -1.91 10.72 -12.79
C LYS A 16 -0.99 10.02 -11.77
N ILE A 17 -0.28 8.99 -12.22
CA ILE A 17 0.63 8.19 -11.39
C ILE A 17 2.06 8.76 -11.49
N PRO A 18 2.76 9.01 -10.35
CA PRO A 18 4.17 9.40 -10.38
C PRO A 18 5.06 8.27 -10.92
N LEU A 19 6.03 8.62 -11.76
CA LEU A 19 7.04 7.68 -12.27
C LEU A 19 8.28 7.59 -11.38
N VAL A 20 8.52 8.62 -10.55
CA VAL A 20 9.68 8.73 -9.67
C VAL A 20 9.19 9.14 -8.28
N TYR A 21 9.72 8.46 -7.26
CA TYR A 21 9.42 8.73 -5.85
C TYR A 21 10.68 9.17 -5.12
N THR A 22 10.54 10.13 -4.20
CA THR A 22 11.65 10.67 -3.40
C THR A 22 11.89 9.91 -2.09
N VAL A 23 11.00 8.97 -1.77
CA VAL A 23 11.01 8.12 -0.58
C VAL A 23 10.70 6.68 -0.98
N GLU A 24 11.30 5.72 -0.28
CA GLU A 24 11.08 4.29 -0.50
C GLU A 24 9.64 3.89 -0.14
N ASN A 25 9.18 4.23 1.07
CA ASN A 25 7.83 3.93 1.55
C ASN A 25 6.98 5.21 1.61
N THR A 26 6.16 5.44 0.57
CA THR A 26 5.22 6.57 0.52
C THR A 26 4.11 6.51 1.58
N GLY A 27 3.86 5.33 2.15
CA GLY A 27 2.82 5.09 3.13
C GLY A 27 3.29 5.16 4.58
N ILE A 28 4.56 5.49 4.84
CA ILE A 28 5.17 5.41 6.18
C ILE A 28 4.50 6.28 7.26
N LYS A 29 3.74 7.31 6.85
CA LYS A 29 2.98 8.20 7.76
C LYS A 29 1.60 7.66 8.12
N ASN A 30 1.13 6.59 7.45
CA ASN A 30 -0.12 5.96 7.82
C ASN A 30 0.04 5.22 9.15
N PRO A 31 -1.03 5.12 9.97
CA PRO A 31 -0.99 4.28 11.14
C PRO A 31 -0.71 2.83 10.75
N ALA A 32 0.04 2.13 11.60
CA ALA A 32 0.19 0.68 11.46
C ALA A 32 -1.18 -0.01 11.60
N PRO A 33 -1.40 -1.14 10.91
CA PRO A 33 -2.59 -1.95 11.16
C PRO A 33 -2.53 -2.54 12.57
N VAL A 34 -3.67 -3.02 13.07
CA VAL A 34 -3.70 -3.84 14.28
C VAL A 34 -3.04 -5.18 13.96
N LEU A 35 -2.07 -5.58 14.77
CA LEU A 35 -1.32 -6.84 14.60
C LEU A 35 -1.69 -7.78 15.76
N PRO A 36 -2.76 -8.59 15.61
CA PRO A 36 -3.14 -9.57 16.62
C PRO A 36 -2.06 -10.67 16.80
N GLY A 37 -2.14 -11.45 17.88
CA GLY A 37 -1.28 -12.61 18.08
C GLY A 37 -1.47 -13.66 16.98
N ILE A 38 -0.43 -14.47 16.71
CA ILE A 38 -0.51 -15.55 15.70
C ILE A 38 -1.67 -16.51 15.98
N ASP A 39 -1.98 -16.76 17.25
CA ASP A 39 -3.08 -17.59 17.72
C ASP A 39 -4.48 -16.97 17.54
N GLU A 40 -4.53 -15.66 17.31
CA GLU A 40 -5.76 -14.89 17.07
C GLU A 40 -6.05 -14.71 15.58
N LEU A 41 -5.12 -15.09 14.69
CA LEU A 41 -5.26 -14.93 13.25
C LEU A 41 -6.25 -15.95 12.63
N PRO A 42 -7.04 -15.54 11.63
CA PRO A 42 -7.89 -16.48 10.90
C PRO A 42 -7.03 -17.41 10.02
N VAL A 43 -7.45 -18.67 9.91
CA VAL A 43 -6.84 -19.61 8.97
C VAL A 43 -7.32 -19.32 7.55
N VAL A 44 -6.41 -18.79 6.71
CA VAL A 44 -6.66 -18.58 5.28
C VAL A 44 -5.99 -19.70 4.50
N LYS A 45 -6.78 -20.59 3.89
CA LYS A 45 -6.26 -21.74 3.11
C LYS A 45 -5.80 -21.37 1.70
N THR A 46 -6.32 -20.26 1.17
CA THR A 46 -5.98 -19.73 -0.14
C THR A 46 -4.98 -18.58 0.00
N LEU A 47 -4.52 -18.05 -1.13
CA LEU A 47 -3.78 -16.78 -1.08
C LEU A 47 -4.68 -15.67 -0.54
N THR A 48 -4.11 -14.82 0.31
CA THR A 48 -4.76 -13.64 0.88
C THR A 48 -5.19 -12.69 -0.23
N ASP A 49 -6.34 -12.05 -0.07
CA ASP A 49 -6.82 -11.06 -1.04
C ASP A 49 -5.92 -9.81 -1.00
N PRO A 50 -5.18 -9.51 -2.07
CA PRO A 50 -4.21 -8.42 -2.08
C PRO A 50 -4.88 -7.04 -2.17
N PHE A 51 -6.21 -6.93 -2.13
CA PHE A 51 -6.93 -5.66 -2.13
C PHE A 51 -7.82 -5.48 -0.91
N GLN A 52 -7.98 -6.47 -0.04
CA GLN A 52 -8.80 -6.34 1.16
C GLN A 52 -8.01 -5.65 2.27
N TRP A 53 -8.61 -4.71 3.01
CA TRP A 53 -7.95 -4.06 4.15
C TRP A 53 -7.72 -5.03 5.33
N SER A 54 -6.65 -4.80 6.11
CA SER A 54 -6.26 -5.63 7.26
C SER A 54 -7.37 -5.77 8.31
N ASP A 55 -8.16 -4.70 8.49
CA ASP A 55 -9.29 -4.63 9.41
C ASP A 55 -10.60 -5.22 8.85
N GLY A 56 -10.58 -5.73 7.61
CA GLY A 56 -11.75 -6.27 6.93
C GLY A 56 -12.80 -5.21 6.53
N SER A 57 -12.51 -3.91 6.69
CA SER A 57 -13.48 -2.82 6.43
C SER A 57 -13.87 -2.66 4.96
N GLY A 58 -13.16 -3.31 4.04
CA GLY A 58 -13.47 -3.27 2.62
C GLY A 58 -12.26 -3.55 1.75
N ARG A 59 -12.17 -2.82 0.62
CA ARG A 59 -11.14 -3.03 -0.41
C ARG A 59 -10.48 -1.74 -0.86
N SER A 60 -9.20 -1.80 -1.19
CA SER A 60 -8.47 -0.79 -1.95
C SER A 60 -8.94 -0.80 -3.41
N THR A 61 -9.53 0.30 -3.87
CA THR A 61 -10.07 0.42 -5.25
C THR A 61 -9.44 1.56 -6.05
N ASN A 62 -8.66 2.45 -5.41
CA ASN A 62 -8.00 3.57 -6.07
C ASN A 62 -6.47 3.50 -5.91
N PHE A 63 -5.74 4.06 -6.86
CA PHE A 63 -4.27 4.11 -6.79
C PHE A 63 -3.76 4.83 -5.53
N LYS A 64 -4.43 5.91 -5.10
CA LYS A 64 -4.06 6.66 -3.89
C LYS A 64 -4.07 5.79 -2.62
N ASP A 65 -4.99 4.82 -2.57
CA ASP A 65 -5.20 3.93 -1.43
C ASP A 65 -4.03 2.94 -1.29
N TRP A 66 -3.42 2.58 -2.42
CA TRP A 66 -2.32 1.61 -2.52
C TRP A 66 -1.08 1.99 -1.70
N SER A 67 -0.84 3.28 -1.48
CA SER A 67 0.28 3.75 -0.65
C SER A 67 0.11 3.33 0.82
N ARG A 68 -1.10 3.48 1.37
CA ARG A 68 -1.45 3.01 2.71
C ARG A 68 -1.44 1.49 2.76
N TRP A 69 -2.09 0.85 1.79
CA TRP A 69 -2.21 -0.59 1.77
C TRP A 69 -0.87 -1.33 1.71
N ARG A 70 0.06 -0.89 0.86
CA ARG A 70 1.42 -1.46 0.85
C ARG A 70 2.17 -1.27 2.16
N ALA A 71 1.91 -0.20 2.90
CA ALA A 71 2.52 -0.01 4.21
C ALA A 71 1.92 -0.94 5.27
N GLU A 72 0.63 -1.28 5.16
CA GLU A 72 -0.02 -2.29 6.01
C GLU A 72 0.57 -3.68 5.72
N ILE A 73 0.58 -4.14 4.46
CA ILE A 73 1.17 -5.43 4.07
C ILE A 73 2.63 -5.53 4.49
N ALA A 74 3.44 -4.49 4.26
CA ALA A 74 4.84 -4.49 4.65
C ALA A 74 4.99 -4.71 6.17
N ARG A 75 4.12 -4.08 6.97
CA ARG A 75 4.14 -4.23 8.42
C ARG A 75 3.70 -5.63 8.87
N GLU A 76 2.71 -6.22 8.22
CA GLU A 76 2.29 -7.60 8.49
C GLU A 76 3.40 -8.60 8.18
N ILE A 77 4.07 -8.48 7.02
CA ILE A 77 5.17 -9.38 6.64
C ILE A 77 6.38 -9.21 7.60
N GLU A 78 6.74 -7.97 7.94
CA GLU A 78 7.77 -7.69 8.94
C GLU A 78 7.44 -8.33 10.30
N HIS A 79 6.19 -8.26 10.74
CA HIS A 79 5.79 -8.76 12.05
C HIS A 79 5.66 -10.29 12.11
N TYR A 80 5.06 -10.92 11.10
CA TYR A 80 4.72 -12.34 11.13
C TYR A 80 5.73 -13.26 10.46
N GLU A 81 6.64 -12.75 9.63
CA GLU A 81 7.49 -13.61 8.78
C GLU A 81 8.97 -13.24 8.82
N ILE A 82 9.33 -12.01 8.47
CA ILE A 82 10.73 -11.67 8.13
C ILE A 82 11.47 -10.85 9.20
N GLY A 83 10.77 -10.40 10.24
CA GLY A 83 11.29 -9.50 11.27
C GLY A 83 11.24 -8.02 10.87
N GLU A 84 11.39 -7.15 11.87
CA GLU A 84 11.32 -5.70 11.67
C GLU A 84 12.50 -5.18 10.84
N LYS A 85 12.20 -4.43 9.76
CA LYS A 85 13.23 -3.76 8.97
C LYS A 85 13.89 -2.65 9.81
N PRO A 86 15.23 -2.64 9.97
CA PRO A 86 15.90 -1.60 10.73
C PRO A 86 15.82 -0.23 10.06
N VAL A 87 15.72 0.83 10.87
CA VAL A 87 15.72 2.22 10.40
C VAL A 87 17.17 2.68 10.19
N VAL A 88 17.50 3.07 8.96
CA VAL A 88 18.82 3.63 8.60
C VAL A 88 18.67 5.13 8.30
N SER A 89 19.53 5.96 8.89
CA SER A 89 19.54 7.39 8.59
C SER A 89 20.25 7.66 7.26
N LYS A 90 19.72 8.55 6.43
CA LYS A 90 20.36 8.92 5.16
C LYS A 90 21.79 9.47 5.31
N LYS A 91 22.11 10.06 6.46
CA LYS A 91 23.46 10.58 6.76
C LYS A 91 24.51 9.46 6.87
N ASP A 92 24.06 8.23 7.15
CA ASP A 92 24.90 7.05 7.32
C ASP A 92 25.02 6.25 6.01
N ILE A 93 24.53 6.79 4.89
CA ILE A 93 24.57 6.18 3.56
C ILE A 93 25.50 7.01 2.67
N THR A 94 26.57 6.39 2.18
CA THR A 94 27.50 6.97 1.21
C THR A 94 27.61 6.05 0.00
N ALA A 95 27.74 6.64 -1.19
CA ALA A 95 27.96 5.88 -2.41
C ALA A 95 28.84 6.71 -3.36
N ASP A 96 29.84 6.07 -3.94
CA ASP A 96 30.71 6.64 -4.98
C ASP A 96 30.66 5.70 -6.18
N ILE A 97 30.49 6.26 -7.38
CA ILE A 97 30.57 5.53 -8.65
C ILE A 97 31.84 6.01 -9.35
N VAL A 98 32.71 5.07 -9.72
CA VAL A 98 33.93 5.35 -10.48
C VAL A 98 33.85 4.54 -11.76
N ASP A 99 33.92 5.26 -12.89
CA ASP A 99 33.65 4.75 -14.24
C ASP A 99 32.18 4.33 -14.47
N ASP A 100 31.74 4.47 -15.71
CA ASP A 100 30.38 4.19 -16.17
C ASP A 100 30.35 3.53 -17.55
N THR A 101 31.53 3.13 -18.06
CA THR A 101 31.69 2.38 -19.32
C THR A 101 31.81 0.88 -19.17
#